data_AF-L1LZ64-F1
#
_entry.id   AF-L1LZ64-F1
#
_cell.length_a   1.000
_cell.length_b   1.000
_cell.length_c   1.000
_cell.angle_alpha   90.00
_cell.angle_beta   90.00
_cell.angle_gamma   90.00
#
_symmetry.space_group_name_H-M   'P 1'
#
loop_
_entity.id
_entity.type
_entity.pdbx_description
1 polymer ?
#
loop_
_entity_poly.entity_id
_entity_poly.type
_entity_poly.pdbx_seq_one_letter_code
_entity_poly.pdbx_strand_id
1 'polypeptide(L)'
;MKTRILTLTLLASLPLLASAMPPGPSSKPQLTTETWLQLQPRGLHASDKPQEQTAREYDETMARWLKVYKYEIPEVFKWEKMDSGGAKGGGSN
;
A
#
# COMPACT_ATOMS: atom_id res chain seq x y z
N MET A 1 -6.43 11.21 52.50
CA MET A 1 -5.61 10.21 51.80
C MET A 1 -6.45 9.03 51.29
N LYS A 2 -7.32 8.43 52.12
CA LYS A 2 -8.24 7.33 51.73
C LYS A 2 -9.10 7.60 50.47
N THR A 3 -9.65 8.81 50.33
CA THR A 3 -10.47 9.19 49.16
C THR A 3 -9.67 9.23 47.86
N ARG A 4 -8.42 9.72 47.91
CA ARG A 4 -7.52 9.76 46.74
C ARG A 4 -7.09 8.36 46.31
N ILE A 5 -6.85 7.47 47.27
CA ILE A 5 -6.53 6.07 47.00
C ILE A 5 -7.73 5.42 46.31
N LEU A 6 -8.94 5.60 46.83
CA LEU A 6 -10.17 5.01 46.27
C LEU A 6 -10.48 5.52 44.85
N THR A 7 -10.24 6.80 44.56
CA THR A 7 -10.39 7.33 43.19
C THR A 7 -9.35 6.77 42.23
N LEU A 8 -8.12 6.52 42.68
CA LEU A 8 -7.06 5.94 41.86
C LEU A 8 -7.34 4.47 41.53
N THR A 9 -7.86 3.69 42.49
CA THR A 9 -8.24 2.30 42.24
C THR A 9 -9.43 2.21 41.27
N LEU A 10 -10.40 3.13 41.37
CA LEU A 10 -11.56 3.18 40.47
C LEU A 10 -11.15 3.54 39.02
N LEU A 11 -10.22 4.49 38.86
CA LEU A 11 -9.70 4.86 37.54
C LEU A 11 -8.83 3.75 36.93
N ALA A 12 -8.10 3.01 37.76
CA ALA A 12 -7.30 1.86 37.34
C ALA A 12 -8.14 0.65 36.94
N SER A 13 -9.39 0.53 37.42
CA SER A 13 -10.31 -0.57 37.03
C SER A 13 -11.12 -0.29 35.76
N LEU A 14 -11.15 0.95 35.28
CA LEU A 14 -11.85 1.36 34.06
C LEU A 14 -11.46 0.57 32.79
N PRO A 15 -10.17 0.21 32.56
CA PRO A 15 -9.75 -0.56 31.39
C PRO A 15 -10.29 -1.99 31.35
N LEU A 16 -10.74 -2.56 32.49
CA LEU A 16 -11.29 -3.92 32.51
C LEU A 16 -12.70 -3.99 31.88
N LEU A 17 -13.42 -2.87 31.79
CA LEU A 17 -14.69 -2.79 31.06
C LEU A 17 -14.50 -2.52 29.56
N ALA A 18 -13.29 -2.15 29.15
CA ALA A 18 -12.93 -2.06 27.74
C ALA A 18 -12.55 -3.47 27.24
N SER A 19 -13.53 -4.39 27.25
CA SER A 19 -13.44 -5.56 26.39
C SER A 19 -13.51 -5.04 24.96
N ALA A 20 -12.34 -5.06 24.30
CA ALA A 20 -12.22 -4.80 22.88
C ALA A 20 -13.29 -5.61 22.13
N MET A 21 -13.86 -4.98 21.09
CA MET A 21 -14.95 -5.45 20.24
C MET A 21 -15.12 -6.97 20.15
N PRO A 22 -16.37 -7.47 20.06
CA PRO A 22 -16.64 -8.90 19.94
C PRO A 22 -15.68 -9.54 18.92
N PRO A 23 -14.99 -10.63 19.28
CA PRO A 23 -14.07 -11.29 18.35
C PRO A 23 -14.90 -11.89 17.22
N GLY A 24 -15.02 -11.15 16.12
CA GLY A 24 -15.77 -11.58 14.97
C GLY A 24 -15.94 -10.48 13.94
N PRO A 25 -16.10 -10.85 12.66
CA PRO A 25 -16.34 -9.88 11.61
C PRO A 25 -17.68 -9.19 11.87
N SER A 26 -17.68 -7.86 11.92
CA SER A 26 -18.91 -7.07 12.15
C SER A 26 -19.93 -7.21 11.02
N SER A 27 -19.51 -7.74 9.87
CA SER A 27 -20.33 -7.95 8.69
C SER A 27 -19.74 -9.02 7.76
N LYS A 28 -20.56 -9.61 6.88
CA LYS A 28 -20.08 -10.58 5.86
C LYS A 28 -18.97 -10.01 4.95
N PRO A 29 -19.03 -8.75 4.48
CA PRO A 29 -17.93 -8.16 3.70
C PRO A 29 -16.62 -8.03 4.48
N GLN A 30 -16.68 -7.76 5.78
CA GLN A 30 -15.48 -7.70 6.62
C GLN A 30 -14.82 -9.08 6.74
N LEU A 31 -15.60 -10.16 6.87
CA LEU A 31 -15.09 -11.53 6.88
C LEU A 31 -14.30 -11.81 5.60
N THR A 32 -14.89 -11.53 4.43
CA THR A 32 -14.20 -11.73 3.15
C THR A 32 -12.91 -10.90 3.09
N THR A 33 -12.97 -9.63 3.48
CA THR A 33 -11.79 -8.75 3.48
C THR A 33 -10.67 -9.28 4.39
N GLU A 34 -11.03 -9.74 5.59
CA GLU A 34 -10.09 -10.30 6.54
C GLU A 34 -9.47 -11.61 6.04
N THR A 35 -10.27 -12.47 5.38
CA THR A 35 -9.74 -13.68 4.76
C THR A 35 -8.73 -13.36 3.65
N TRP A 36 -8.97 -12.33 2.83
CA TRP A 36 -8.01 -11.89 1.81
C TRP A 36 -6.74 -11.29 2.41
N LEU A 37 -6.87 -10.46 3.46
CA LEU A 37 -5.73 -9.87 4.17
C LEU A 37 -4.86 -10.94 4.82
N GLN A 38 -5.46 -12.02 5.30
CA GLN A 38 -4.73 -13.13 5.91
C GLN A 38 -4.14 -14.11 4.89
N LEU A 39 -4.53 -14.03 3.61
CA LEU A 39 -4.12 -14.96 2.57
C LEU A 39 -2.61 -14.88 2.25
N GLN A 40 -2.11 -13.66 2.02
CA GLN A 40 -0.71 -13.43 1.67
C GLN A 40 0.25 -13.68 2.85
N PRO A 41 0.02 -13.15 4.06
CA PRO A 41 0.95 -13.33 5.18
C PRO A 41 1.05 -14.78 5.65
N ARG A 42 -0.04 -15.56 5.52
CA ARG A 42 -0.04 -16.98 5.91
C ARG A 42 0.52 -17.90 4.83
N GLY A 43 0.77 -17.39 3.61
CA GLY A 43 1.25 -18.22 2.51
C GLY A 43 0.31 -19.37 2.14
N LEU A 44 -0.99 -19.29 2.47
CA LEU A 44 -1.95 -20.38 2.25
C LEU A 44 -2.12 -20.74 0.76
N HIS A 45 -1.84 -19.78 -0.12
CA HIS A 45 -1.81 -19.96 -1.57
C HIS A 45 -0.41 -19.64 -2.15
N ALA A 46 0.65 -19.89 -1.39
CA ALA A 46 1.98 -19.92 -1.96
C ALA A 46 2.03 -21.00 -3.05
N SER A 47 2.72 -20.72 -4.16
CA SER A 47 2.92 -21.71 -5.23
C SER A 47 3.72 -22.89 -4.68
N ASP A 48 3.26 -24.12 -4.93
CA ASP A 48 4.02 -25.35 -4.62
C ASP A 48 5.36 -25.42 -5.36
N LYS A 49 5.52 -24.62 -6.42
CA LYS A 49 6.74 -24.47 -7.19
C LYS A 49 7.36 -23.11 -6.86
N PRO A 50 8.26 -23.03 -5.86
CA PRO A 50 9.03 -21.81 -5.63
C PRO A 50 9.90 -21.57 -6.86
N GLN A 51 9.87 -20.34 -7.37
CA GLN A 51 10.74 -19.95 -8.46
C GLN A 51 12.12 -19.63 -7.88
N GLU A 52 13.00 -20.62 -7.89
CA GLU A 52 14.40 -20.40 -7.56
C GLU A 52 15.10 -19.71 -8.73
N GLN A 53 15.82 -18.65 -8.43
CA GLN A 53 16.64 -17.95 -9.41
C GLN A 53 18.09 -18.38 -9.20
N THR A 54 18.67 -19.04 -10.20
CA THR A 54 20.09 -19.39 -10.16
C THR A 54 20.95 -18.12 -10.23
N ALA A 55 22.20 -18.17 -9.75
CA ALA A 55 23.10 -17.01 -9.80
C ALA A 55 23.26 -16.45 -11.23
N ARG A 56 23.31 -17.33 -12.23
CA ARG A 56 23.37 -16.92 -13.65
C ARG A 56 22.12 -16.16 -14.08
N GLU A 57 20.93 -16.65 -13.72
CA GLU A 57 19.68 -15.98 -14.05
C GLU A 57 19.54 -14.65 -13.31
N TYR A 58 20.08 -14.55 -12.08
CA TYR A 58 20.19 -13.28 -11.36
C TYR A 58 20.98 -12.25 -12.17
N ASP A 59 22.18 -12.61 -12.62
CA ASP A 59 23.03 -11.72 -13.40
C ASP A 59 22.39 -11.31 -14.74
N GLU A 60 21.73 -12.25 -15.42
CA GLU A 60 21.01 -11.98 -16.67
C GLU A 60 19.82 -11.02 -16.46
N THR A 61 19.04 -11.20 -15.39
CA THR A 61 17.96 -10.27 -15.06
C THR A 61 18.48 -8.90 -14.66
N MET A 62 19.58 -8.82 -13.92
CA MET A 62 20.23 -7.56 -13.55
C MET A 62 20.72 -6.83 -14.80
N ALA A 63 21.37 -7.54 -15.72
CA ALA A 63 21.80 -6.98 -17.00
C ALA A 63 20.61 -6.48 -17.83
N ARG A 64 19.48 -7.20 -17.84
CA ARG A 64 18.24 -6.76 -18.50
C ARG A 64 17.66 -5.52 -17.84
N TRP A 65 17.63 -5.46 -16.52
CA TRP A 65 17.15 -4.32 -15.76
C TRP A 65 17.99 -3.06 -16.06
N LEU A 66 19.31 -3.18 -16.09
CA LEU A 66 20.20 -2.08 -16.47
C LEU A 66 19.97 -1.60 -17.92
N LYS A 67 19.57 -2.49 -18.84
CA LYS A 67 19.22 -2.11 -20.22
C LYS A 67 17.94 -1.27 -20.28
N VAL A 68 17.03 -1.38 -19.32
CA VAL A 68 15.78 -0.58 -19.29
C VAL A 68 16.10 0.92 -19.28
N TYR A 69 17.14 1.35 -18.58
CA TYR A 69 17.56 2.75 -18.51
C TYR A 69 18.17 3.30 -19.80
N LYS A 70 18.47 2.43 -20.77
CA LYS A 70 19.02 2.84 -22.08
C LYS A 70 17.93 3.19 -23.09
N TYR A 71 16.67 2.86 -22.80
CA TYR A 71 15.57 3.19 -23.71
C TYR A 71 15.21 4.66 -23.56
N GLU A 72 15.29 5.38 -24.68
CA GLU A 72 14.78 6.74 -24.77
C GLU A 72 13.26 6.74 -24.57
N ILE A 73 12.75 7.79 -23.93
CA ILE A 73 11.31 7.98 -23.76
C ILE A 73 10.70 8.19 -25.16
N PRO A 74 9.74 7.35 -25.58
CA PRO A 74 9.12 7.48 -26.90
C PRO A 74 8.57 8.89 -27.13
N GLU A 75 8.72 9.40 -28.36
CA GLU A 75 8.31 10.77 -28.75
C GLU A 75 6.85 11.10 -28.38
N VAL A 76 5.96 10.10 -28.39
CA VAL A 76 4.54 10.27 -28.01
C VAL A 76 4.32 10.70 -26.56
N PHE A 77 5.29 10.48 -25.67
CA PHE A 77 5.25 10.89 -24.26
C PHE A 77 6.03 12.19 -24.02
N LYS A 78 6.67 12.76 -25.04
CA LYS A 78 7.27 14.07 -24.93
C LYS A 78 6.15 15.10 -24.97
N TRP A 79 5.86 15.67 -23.81
CA TRP A 79 4.99 16.83 -23.68
C TRP A 79 5.63 17.96 -24.51
N GLU A 80 5.02 18.28 -25.66
CA GLU A 80 5.35 19.51 -26.36
C GLU A 80 5.09 20.63 -25.37
N LYS A 81 6.12 21.43 -25.04
CA LYS A 81 5.90 22.62 -24.21
C LYS A 81 4.88 23.46 -24.95
N MET A 82 3.63 23.46 -24.46
CA MET A 82 2.66 24.47 -24.83
C MET A 82 3.27 25.77 -24.30
N ASP A 83 3.89 26.54 -25.19
CA ASP A 83 4.37 27.86 -24.86
C ASP A 83 3.12 28.63 -24.45
N SER A 84 2.97 28.85 -23.15
CA SER A 84 1.92 29.68 -22.58
C SER A 84 2.27 31.13 -22.92
N GLY A 85 2.14 31.45 -24.21
CA GLY A 85 2.53 32.70 -24.83
C GLY A 85 1.29 33.45 -25.29
N GLY A 86 0.74 34.25 -24.38
CA GLY A 86 0.18 35.56 -24.68
C GLY A 86 -1.02 35.65 -25.63
N ALA A 87 -2.13 36.11 -25.08
CA ALA A 87 -3.23 36.71 -25.83
C ALA A 87 -2.74 37.66 -26.94
N LYS A 88 -3.16 37.38 -28.19
CA LYS A 88 -3.29 38.33 -29.31
C LYS A 88 -4.41 37.74 -30.17
N GLY A 89 -5.61 38.32 -30.30
CA GLY A 89 -5.90 39.74 -30.49
C GLY A 89 -6.17 40.00 -31.97
N GLY A 90 -7.44 39.86 -32.38
CA GLY A 90 -8.10 40.58 -33.49
C GLY A 90 -7.71 40.27 -34.95
N GLY A 91 -8.73 40.12 -35.80
CA GLY A 91 -8.59 40.34 -37.25
C GLY A 91 -9.60 39.59 -38.12
N SER A 92 -10.72 40.23 -38.46
CA SER A 92 -11.63 39.85 -39.56
C SER A 92 -10.92 39.84 -40.92
N ASN A 93 -11.31 38.93 -41.81
CA ASN A 93 -11.91 39.28 -43.11
C ASN A 93 -12.76 38.11 -43.62
#